data_AF-A0A7L2EA20-F1
#
_entry.id   AF-A0A7L2EA20-F1
#
_cell.length_a   1.000
_cell.length_b   1.000
_cell.length_c   1.000
_cell.angle_alpha   90.00
_cell.angle_beta   90.00
_cell.angle_gamma   90.00
#
_symmetry.space_group_name_H-M   'P 1'
#
loop_
_entity.id
_entity.type
_entity.pdbx_description
1 polymer ?
#
loop_
_entity_poly.entity_id
_entity_poly.type
_entity_poly.pdbx_seq_one_letter_code
_entity_poly.pdbx_strand_id
1 'polypeptide(L)'
;REDGEAPLPIEDSELALAGINMLLNNGFRESDQLFKKYRNHSPLMSFGASFVSFLNAMMTFEEEKMQLACDDLKATEKLCESEEAGVIETIKNKIKKNVDGRKSTLSMIDRLQRQIIVADCQVYLAVLSFVKQELSAYIKGGWILRKAWKIYNKCYTDINALQEIYQKKSTQESLTSDAANDNHIAAEGVTEDSLNRLKGAVSFGYGLFHLCISMVPPNLLKIINLLGFPGDRLQGLSSLMYASESKDMKAPLATLALLWYHTVVRPFFALDGSDNKAGLKEAKEILAKKESAYPNSSLFMFFKGRIQRLE
;
A
#
# COMPACT_ATOMS: atom_id res chain seq x y z
N ARG A 1 31.31 25.58 21.97
CA ARG A 1 30.26 25.94 20.99
C ARG A 1 30.11 24.67 20.17
N GLU A 2 29.19 23.81 20.58
CA GLU A 2 28.87 22.59 19.85
C GLU A 2 27.84 22.98 18.80
N ASP A 3 28.24 22.90 17.54
CA ASP A 3 27.36 23.07 16.40
C ASP A 3 26.42 21.86 16.36
N GLY A 4 25.28 22.01 17.03
CA GLY A 4 24.17 21.07 16.95
C GLY A 4 23.58 21.12 15.55
N GLU A 5 24.13 20.29 14.66
CA GLU A 5 23.52 19.96 13.39
C GLU A 5 22.10 19.45 13.68
N ALA A 6 21.09 20.24 13.32
CA ALA A 6 19.70 19.86 13.51
C ALA A 6 19.48 18.53 12.76
N PRO A 7 18.90 17.49 13.40
CA PRO A 7 18.70 16.21 12.74
C PRO A 7 17.90 16.44 11.45
N LEU A 8 18.40 15.91 10.33
CA LEU A 8 17.73 15.94 9.05
C LEU A 8 16.26 15.52 9.23
N PRO A 9 15.29 16.22 8.62
CA PRO A 9 13.89 15.86 8.75
C PRO A 9 13.70 14.43 8.26
N ILE A 10 13.28 13.53 9.16
CA ILE A 10 13.02 12.11 8.85
C ILE A 10 11.97 12.08 7.74
N GLU A 11 12.23 11.33 6.67
CA GLU A 11 11.32 11.20 5.54
C GLU A 11 10.00 10.56 6.01
N ASP A 12 8.84 11.14 5.64
CA ASP A 12 7.52 10.66 6.06
C ASP A 12 7.29 9.16 5.76
N SER A 13 7.94 8.65 4.71
CA SER A 13 7.91 7.25 4.32
C SER A 13 8.51 6.33 5.37
N GLU A 14 9.66 6.72 5.94
CA GLU A 14 10.34 6.00 7.02
C GLU A 14 9.55 6.06 8.32
N LEU A 15 9.01 7.25 8.65
CA LEU A 15 8.13 7.42 9.81
C LEU A 15 6.87 6.54 9.68
N ALA A 16 6.23 6.54 8.52
CA ALA A 16 5.04 5.72 8.29
C ALA A 16 5.33 4.22 8.40
N LEU A 17 6.45 3.76 7.83
CA LEU A 17 6.89 2.37 7.96
C LEU A 17 7.19 2.02 9.43
N ALA A 18 7.90 2.88 10.15
CA ALA A 18 8.17 2.69 11.58
C ALA A 18 6.88 2.59 12.39
N GLY A 19 5.89 3.45 12.13
CA GLY A 19 4.59 3.42 12.78
C GLY A 19 3.85 2.10 12.58
N ILE A 20 3.78 1.58 11.35
CA ILE A 20 3.14 0.29 11.09
C ILE A 20 3.91 -0.87 11.73
N ASN A 21 5.25 -0.82 11.73
CA ASN A 21 6.04 -1.83 12.41
C ASN A 21 5.83 -1.84 13.93
N MET A 22 5.67 -0.66 14.56
CA MET A 22 5.28 -0.56 15.97
C MET A 22 3.92 -1.22 16.18
N LEU A 23 2.92 -0.86 15.37
CA LEU A 23 1.56 -1.40 15.43
C LEU A 23 1.55 -2.93 15.39
N LEU A 24 2.28 -3.52 14.43
CA LEU A 24 2.32 -4.96 14.23
C LEU A 24 3.15 -5.70 15.26
N ASN A 25 4.06 -5.02 15.96
CA ASN A 25 4.77 -5.53 17.14
C ASN A 25 3.99 -5.30 18.45
N ASN A 26 2.66 -5.15 18.36
CA ASN A 26 1.74 -4.87 19.47
C ASN A 26 1.96 -3.50 20.17
N GLY A 27 2.78 -2.62 19.59
CA GLY A 27 2.98 -1.23 20.03
C GLY A 27 1.86 -0.30 19.54
N PHE A 28 0.61 -0.61 19.89
CA PHE A 28 -0.57 0.11 19.41
C PHE A 28 -0.57 1.58 19.84
N ARG A 29 -0.15 1.85 21.09
CA ARG A 29 -0.16 3.21 21.65
C ARG A 29 0.93 4.08 21.02
N GLU A 30 2.10 3.52 20.83
CA GLU A 30 3.27 4.17 20.25
C GLU A 30 3.00 4.51 18.78
N SER A 31 2.45 3.57 18.02
CA SER A 31 2.00 3.80 16.65
C SER A 31 0.96 4.91 16.58
N ASP A 32 -0.08 4.86 17.42
CA ASP A 32 -1.15 5.87 17.44
C ASP A 32 -0.61 7.27 17.77
N GLN A 33 0.29 7.37 18.76
CA GLN A 33 0.94 8.64 19.13
C GLN A 33 1.79 9.20 17.98
N LEU A 34 2.57 8.35 17.32
CA LEU A 34 3.40 8.73 16.17
C LEU A 34 2.53 9.32 15.06
N PHE A 35 1.52 8.58 14.61
CA PHE A 35 0.67 9.02 13.51
C PHE A 35 -0.17 10.25 13.86
N LYS A 36 -0.68 10.36 15.10
CA LYS A 36 -1.40 11.56 15.55
C LYS A 36 -0.51 12.79 15.57
N LYS A 37 0.73 12.67 16.05
CA LYS A 37 1.70 13.77 16.09
C LYS A 37 1.95 14.35 14.68
N TYR A 38 2.05 13.47 13.68
CA TYR A 38 2.37 13.87 12.31
C TYR A 38 1.17 13.93 11.36
N ARG A 39 -0.06 13.75 11.85
CA ARG A 39 -1.28 13.61 11.03
C ARG A 39 -1.47 14.75 10.02
N ASN A 40 -1.15 15.97 10.42
CA ASN A 40 -1.33 17.18 9.60
C ASN A 40 -0.06 17.57 8.82
N HIS A 41 1.01 16.78 8.88
CA HIS A 41 2.26 17.08 8.18
C HIS A 41 2.20 16.65 6.71
N SER A 42 1.58 15.50 6.42
CA SER A 42 1.44 15.01 5.04
C SER A 42 0.27 14.05 4.86
N PRO A 43 -0.17 13.83 3.60
CA PRO A 43 -1.20 12.84 3.30
C PRO A 43 -0.85 11.42 3.76
N LEU A 44 0.43 11.04 3.71
CA LEU A 44 0.87 9.70 4.11
C LEU A 44 0.71 9.49 5.63
N MET A 45 1.10 10.48 6.43
CA MET A 45 0.93 10.42 7.88
C MET A 45 -0.54 10.55 8.30
N SER A 46 -1.32 11.36 7.57
CA SER A 46 -2.78 11.41 7.71
C SER A 46 -3.41 10.03 7.47
N PHE A 47 -3.00 9.36 6.40
CA PHE A 47 -3.45 8.01 6.06
C PHE A 47 -3.08 6.99 7.13
N GLY A 48 -1.84 7.00 7.64
CA GLY A 48 -1.44 6.10 8.70
C GLY A 48 -2.27 6.26 9.98
N ALA A 49 -2.60 7.50 10.34
CA ALA A 49 -3.49 7.76 11.47
C ALA A 49 -4.92 7.22 11.22
N SER A 50 -5.45 7.44 10.02
CA SER A 50 -6.77 6.92 9.60
C SER A 50 -6.79 5.38 9.55
N PHE A 51 -5.68 4.76 9.17
CA PHE A 51 -5.52 3.31 9.18
C PHE A 51 -5.49 2.72 10.61
N VAL A 52 -4.85 3.40 11.57
CA VAL A 52 -4.92 2.99 12.98
C VAL A 52 -6.35 3.08 13.51
N SER A 53 -7.07 4.17 13.21
CA SER A 53 -8.51 4.29 13.56
C SER A 53 -9.33 3.15 12.94
N PHE A 54 -9.09 2.84 11.66
CA PHE A 54 -9.75 1.72 10.96
C PHE A 54 -9.48 0.37 11.62
N LEU A 55 -8.22 0.06 11.93
CA LEU A 55 -7.88 -1.21 12.60
C LEU A 55 -8.52 -1.31 13.99
N ASN A 56 -8.50 -0.22 14.76
CA ASN A 56 -9.16 -0.19 16.07
C ASN A 56 -10.67 -0.48 15.94
N ALA A 57 -11.34 0.15 14.98
CA ALA A 57 -12.74 -0.12 14.68
C ALA A 57 -13.01 -1.58 14.30
N MET A 58 -12.16 -2.17 13.45
CA MET A 58 -12.28 -3.56 13.01
C MET A 58 -12.00 -4.58 14.12
N MET A 59 -11.19 -4.22 15.14
CA MET A 59 -10.87 -5.10 16.25
C MET A 59 -11.93 -5.08 17.35
N THR A 60 -12.55 -3.92 17.62
CA THR A 60 -13.52 -3.80 18.73
C THR A 60 -14.97 -3.89 18.30
N PHE A 61 -15.26 -3.67 17.02
CA PHE A 61 -16.63 -3.62 16.47
C PHE A 61 -17.55 -2.60 17.19
N GLU A 62 -16.98 -1.54 17.76
CA GLU A 62 -17.76 -0.46 18.40
C GLU A 62 -18.23 0.55 17.35
N GLU A 63 -19.52 0.89 17.36
CA GLU A 63 -20.14 1.78 16.35
C GLU A 63 -19.48 3.17 16.33
N GLU A 64 -19.17 3.73 17.50
CA GLU A 64 -18.48 5.02 17.61
C GLU A 64 -17.10 5.00 16.95
N LYS A 65 -16.33 3.91 17.14
CA LYS A 65 -15.01 3.75 16.52
C LYS A 65 -15.12 3.52 15.01
N MET A 66 -16.13 2.79 14.54
CA MET A 66 -16.39 2.64 13.11
C MET A 66 -16.74 3.99 12.46
N GLN A 67 -17.54 4.81 13.14
CA GLN A 67 -17.89 6.15 12.65
C GLN A 67 -16.67 7.07 12.62
N LEU A 68 -15.87 7.09 13.69
CA LEU A 68 -14.61 7.82 13.74
C LEU A 68 -13.66 7.40 12.59
N ALA A 69 -13.48 6.11 12.35
CA ALA A 69 -12.66 5.61 11.26
C ALA A 69 -13.19 6.06 9.88
N CYS A 70 -14.52 6.06 9.70
CA CYS A 70 -15.15 6.54 8.47
C CYS A 70 -14.87 8.02 8.22
N ASP A 71 -14.96 8.85 9.26
CA ASP A 71 -14.74 10.29 9.16
C ASP A 71 -13.26 10.62 8.94
N ASP A 72 -12.36 9.92 9.64
CA ASP A 72 -10.91 10.00 9.45
C ASP A 72 -10.51 9.67 8.00
N LEU A 73 -11.01 8.55 7.45
CA LEU A 73 -10.71 8.12 6.08
C LEU A 73 -11.20 9.12 5.03
N LYS A 74 -12.40 9.69 5.21
CA LYS A 74 -12.95 10.73 4.32
C LYS A 74 -12.16 12.03 4.41
N ALA A 75 -11.70 12.41 5.61
CA ALA A 75 -10.86 13.59 5.80
C ALA A 75 -9.52 13.43 5.06
N THR A 76 -8.90 12.24 5.15
CA THR A 76 -7.69 11.92 4.39
C THR A 76 -7.95 11.92 2.87
N GLU A 77 -9.05 11.35 2.38
CA GLU A 77 -9.40 11.40 0.95
C GLU A 77 -9.52 12.85 0.46
N LYS A 78 -10.23 13.70 1.21
CA LYS A 78 -10.38 15.12 0.87
C LYS A 78 -9.03 15.86 0.87
N LEU A 79 -8.12 15.55 1.79
CA LEU A 79 -6.77 16.10 1.82
C LEU A 79 -6.01 15.75 0.53
N CYS A 80 -6.13 14.51 0.05
CA CYS A 80 -5.51 14.08 -1.20
C CYS A 80 -6.11 14.76 -2.43
N GLU A 81 -7.43 14.97 -2.48
CA GLU A 81 -8.13 15.57 -3.64
C GLU A 81 -8.01 17.10 -3.71
N SER A 82 -7.97 17.80 -2.57
CA SER A 82 -8.00 19.27 -2.52
C SER A 82 -6.80 19.96 -3.17
N GLU A 83 -5.64 19.30 -3.22
CA GLU A 83 -4.46 19.80 -3.92
C GLU A 83 -4.45 19.46 -5.42
N GLU A 84 -5.18 18.43 -5.87
CA GLU A 84 -5.32 18.14 -7.30
C GLU A 84 -6.13 19.24 -8.02
N ALA A 85 -7.14 19.83 -7.35
CA ALA A 85 -7.98 20.89 -7.90
C ALA A 85 -7.24 22.22 -8.08
N GLY A 86 -6.41 22.63 -7.11
CA GLY A 86 -5.63 23.89 -7.19
C GLY A 86 -4.50 23.86 -8.22
N VAL A 87 -4.00 22.66 -8.55
CA VAL A 87 -2.96 22.46 -9.56
C VAL A 87 -3.51 22.58 -10.98
N ILE A 88 -4.76 22.14 -11.24
CA ILE A 88 -5.39 22.25 -12.57
C ILE A 88 -5.62 23.73 -12.97
N GLU A 89 -5.93 24.60 -12.01
CA GLU A 89 -6.14 26.04 -12.27
C GLU A 89 -4.82 26.79 -12.50
N THR A 90 -3.74 26.35 -11.84
CA THR A 90 -2.40 26.96 -11.98
C THR A 90 -1.65 26.50 -13.23
N ILE A 91 -1.89 25.27 -13.72
CA ILE A 91 -1.26 24.73 -14.93
C ILE A 91 -1.69 25.51 -16.19
N LYS A 92 -2.92 26.03 -16.24
CA LYS A 92 -3.41 26.77 -17.41
C LYS A 92 -2.65 28.08 -17.65
N ASN A 93 -2.00 28.64 -16.63
CA ASN A 93 -1.25 29.90 -16.70
C ASN A 93 0.29 29.74 -16.80
N LYS A 94 0.83 28.52 -16.69
CA LYS A 94 2.29 28.26 -16.67
C LYS A 94 2.85 27.48 -17.86
N ILE A 95 2.08 27.28 -18.93
CA ILE A 95 2.55 26.70 -20.22
C ILE A 95 3.40 27.73 -21.01
N LYS A 96 4.16 28.57 -20.31
CA LYS A 96 5.06 29.55 -20.91
C LYS A 96 6.26 29.80 -20.00
N LYS A 97 7.09 28.76 -19.78
CA LYS A 97 8.55 28.83 -19.58
C LYS A 97 9.08 27.42 -19.29
N ASN A 98 10.26 27.11 -19.83
CA ASN A 98 11.03 25.90 -19.55
C ASN A 98 11.06 25.64 -18.03
N VAL A 99 10.42 24.57 -17.57
CA VAL A 99 10.45 24.12 -16.16
C VAL A 99 11.32 22.87 -16.08
N ASP A 100 12.29 22.89 -15.16
CA ASP A 100 13.16 21.76 -14.79
C ASP A 100 12.40 20.42 -14.76
N GLY A 101 12.84 19.45 -15.56
CA GLY A 101 12.24 18.11 -15.63
C GLY A 101 12.16 17.40 -14.26
N ARG A 102 13.07 17.74 -13.32
CA ARG A 102 13.13 17.16 -11.96
C ARG A 102 11.94 17.56 -11.07
N LYS A 103 11.52 18.82 -11.12
CA LYS A 103 10.35 19.30 -10.33
C LYS A 103 9.06 18.66 -10.84
N SER A 104 9.00 18.34 -12.14
CA SER A 104 7.88 17.63 -12.76
C SER A 104 7.76 16.18 -12.27
N THR A 105 8.88 15.44 -12.16
CA THR A 105 8.84 14.05 -11.67
C THR A 105 8.42 13.96 -10.20
N LEU A 106 9.02 14.76 -9.31
CA LEU A 106 8.67 14.72 -7.88
C LEU A 106 7.19 15.06 -7.66
N SER A 107 6.65 16.02 -8.42
CA SER A 107 5.22 16.34 -8.42
C SER A 107 4.37 15.17 -8.94
N MET A 108 4.85 14.41 -9.91
CA MET A 108 4.15 13.22 -10.41
C MET A 108 4.14 12.07 -9.39
N ILE A 109 5.26 11.83 -8.70
CA ILE A 109 5.36 10.84 -7.62
C ILE A 109 4.40 11.18 -6.48
N ASP A 110 4.36 12.44 -6.04
CA ASP A 110 3.42 12.89 -5.00
C ASP A 110 1.97 12.70 -5.43
N ARG A 111 1.62 13.07 -6.66
CA ARG A 111 0.27 12.86 -7.21
C ARG A 111 -0.13 11.39 -7.20
N LEU A 112 0.76 10.49 -7.65
CA LEU A 112 0.49 9.06 -7.65
C LEU A 112 0.35 8.51 -6.22
N GLN A 113 1.15 8.99 -5.27
CA GLN A 113 1.03 8.61 -3.86
C GLN A 113 -0.34 9.01 -3.29
N ARG A 114 -0.81 10.22 -3.58
CA ARG A 114 -2.15 10.68 -3.17
C ARG A 114 -3.25 9.81 -3.79
N GLN A 115 -3.14 9.46 -5.07
CA GLN A 115 -4.11 8.60 -5.75
C GLN A 115 -4.16 7.19 -5.12
N ILE A 116 -3.00 6.62 -4.77
CA ILE A 116 -2.95 5.35 -4.04
C ILE A 116 -3.64 5.47 -2.69
N ILE A 117 -3.35 6.52 -1.92
CA ILE A 117 -3.99 6.78 -0.60
C ILE A 117 -5.51 6.91 -0.75
N VAL A 118 -6.01 7.61 -1.77
CA VAL A 118 -7.44 7.69 -2.07
C VAL A 118 -8.01 6.29 -2.33
N ALA A 119 -7.32 5.46 -3.11
CA ALA A 119 -7.76 4.09 -3.38
C ALA A 119 -7.77 3.22 -2.11
N ASP A 120 -6.79 3.37 -1.22
CA ASP A 120 -6.74 2.71 0.08
C ASP A 120 -7.94 3.13 0.95
N CYS A 121 -8.20 4.43 1.07
CA CYS A 121 -9.33 4.95 1.82
C CYS A 121 -10.66 4.36 1.31
N GLN A 122 -10.84 4.30 0.00
CA GLN A 122 -12.02 3.70 -0.61
C GLN A 122 -12.17 2.21 -0.26
N VAL A 123 -11.07 1.42 -0.27
CA VAL A 123 -11.11 0.02 0.16
C VAL A 123 -11.55 -0.11 1.62
N TYR A 124 -10.96 0.68 2.52
CA TYR A 124 -11.29 0.60 3.95
C TYR A 124 -12.71 1.07 4.25
N LEU A 125 -13.21 2.11 3.55
CA LEU A 125 -14.60 2.53 3.62
C LEU A 125 -15.57 1.45 3.12
N ALA A 126 -15.21 0.70 2.07
CA ALA A 126 -16.00 -0.43 1.61
C ALA A 126 -16.04 -1.55 2.65
N VAL A 127 -14.91 -1.88 3.28
CA VAL A 127 -14.84 -2.88 4.36
C VAL A 127 -15.73 -2.47 5.54
N LEU A 128 -15.62 -1.22 6.02
CA LEU A 128 -16.49 -0.71 7.08
C LEU A 128 -17.97 -0.76 6.71
N SER A 129 -18.30 -0.52 5.43
CA SER A 129 -19.68 -0.62 4.95
C SER A 129 -20.18 -2.07 4.96
N PHE A 130 -19.35 -3.05 4.61
CA PHE A 130 -19.72 -4.46 4.63
C PHE A 130 -19.92 -5.00 6.05
N VAL A 131 -19.17 -4.50 7.02
CA VAL A 131 -19.35 -4.88 8.44
C VAL A 131 -20.74 -4.53 8.97
N LYS A 132 -21.42 -3.51 8.41
CA LYS A 132 -22.79 -3.15 8.80
C LYS A 132 -23.86 -4.18 8.42
N GLN A 133 -23.53 -5.15 7.57
CA GLN A 133 -24.40 -6.26 7.15
C GLN A 133 -25.73 -5.87 6.48
N GLU A 134 -25.83 -4.67 5.90
CA GLU A 134 -27.02 -4.20 5.18
C GLU A 134 -26.90 -4.43 3.67
N LEU A 135 -28.00 -4.83 3.00
CA LEU A 135 -28.00 -5.10 1.56
C LEU A 135 -27.61 -3.87 0.72
N SER A 136 -28.12 -2.70 1.09
CA SER A 136 -27.76 -1.41 0.48
C SER A 136 -26.26 -1.09 0.66
N ALA A 137 -25.70 -1.43 1.81
CA ALA A 137 -24.28 -1.26 2.11
C ALA A 137 -23.40 -2.18 1.27
N TYR A 138 -23.84 -3.41 0.96
CA TYR A 138 -23.11 -4.30 0.05
C TYR A 138 -23.05 -3.75 -1.38
N ILE A 139 -24.16 -3.22 -1.91
CA ILE A 139 -24.19 -2.62 -3.24
C ILE A 139 -23.27 -1.40 -3.29
N LYS A 140 -23.38 -0.51 -2.31
CA LYS A 140 -22.53 0.68 -2.18
C LYS A 140 -21.05 0.31 -2.07
N GLY A 141 -20.72 -0.65 -1.21
CA GLY A 141 -19.35 -1.11 -1.03
C GLY A 141 -18.77 -1.76 -2.30
N GLY A 142 -19.57 -2.53 -3.05
CA GLY A 142 -19.15 -3.06 -4.36
C GLY A 142 -18.83 -1.97 -5.39
N TRP A 143 -19.61 -0.88 -5.41
CA TRP A 143 -19.34 0.27 -6.29
C TRP A 143 -18.09 1.05 -5.86
N ILE A 144 -17.89 1.23 -4.56
CA ILE A 144 -16.68 1.84 -3.98
C ILE A 144 -15.44 1.02 -4.33
N LEU A 145 -15.49 -0.31 -4.19
CA LEU A 145 -14.40 -1.19 -4.61
C LEU A 145 -14.08 -1.06 -6.11
N ARG A 146 -15.11 -0.87 -6.95
CA ARG A 146 -14.91 -0.58 -8.38
C ARG A 146 -14.15 0.72 -8.62
N LYS A 147 -14.45 1.78 -7.86
CA LYS A 147 -13.68 3.05 -7.93
C LYS A 147 -12.23 2.80 -7.53
N ALA A 148 -12.00 2.15 -6.39
CA ALA A 148 -10.65 1.85 -5.89
C ALA A 148 -9.82 1.04 -6.90
N TRP A 149 -10.37 -0.04 -7.46
CA TRP A 149 -9.70 -0.85 -8.47
C TRP A 149 -9.22 -0.05 -9.68
N LYS A 150 -10.07 0.83 -10.23
CA LYS A 150 -9.70 1.67 -11.38
C LYS A 150 -8.51 2.57 -11.06
N ILE A 151 -8.47 3.13 -9.86
CA ILE A 151 -7.36 3.97 -9.41
C ILE A 151 -6.09 3.14 -9.27
N TYR A 152 -6.14 1.98 -8.60
CA TYR A 152 -4.99 1.08 -8.50
C TYR A 152 -4.43 0.66 -9.85
N ASN A 153 -5.31 0.19 -10.75
CA ASN A 153 -4.90 -0.27 -12.08
C ASN A 153 -4.22 0.83 -12.89
N LYS A 154 -4.78 2.05 -12.84
CA LYS A 154 -4.17 3.22 -13.48
C LYS A 154 -2.81 3.56 -12.86
N CYS A 155 -2.72 3.69 -11.53
CA CYS A 155 -1.47 4.02 -10.85
C CYS A 155 -0.40 2.97 -11.12
N TYR A 156 -0.76 1.67 -11.09
CA TYR A 156 0.16 0.58 -11.36
C TYR A 156 0.74 0.64 -12.78
N THR A 157 -0.10 0.97 -13.77
CA THR A 157 0.31 1.17 -15.16
C THR A 157 1.21 2.39 -15.31
N ASP A 158 0.81 3.53 -14.74
CA ASP A 158 1.56 4.78 -14.80
C ASP A 158 2.95 4.63 -14.16
N ILE A 159 3.04 3.95 -13.01
CA ILE A 159 4.31 3.70 -12.30
C ILE A 159 5.24 2.78 -13.11
N ASN A 160 4.71 1.72 -13.72
CA ASN A 160 5.51 0.84 -14.58
C ASN A 160 6.10 1.60 -15.77
N ALA A 161 5.28 2.41 -16.45
CA ALA A 161 5.73 3.22 -17.57
C ALA A 161 6.84 4.21 -17.14
N LEU A 162 6.74 4.80 -15.94
CA LEU A 162 7.79 5.63 -15.38
C LEU A 162 9.07 4.83 -15.12
N GLN A 163 8.98 3.65 -14.49
CA GLN A 163 10.15 2.81 -14.23
C GLN A 163 10.88 2.43 -15.52
N GLU A 164 10.15 2.07 -16.59
CA GLU A 164 10.75 1.77 -17.90
C GLU A 164 11.49 2.97 -18.50
N ILE A 165 10.95 4.18 -18.35
CA ILE A 165 11.61 5.41 -18.83
C ILE A 165 12.92 5.65 -18.07
N TYR A 166 12.93 5.45 -16.76
CA TYR A 166 14.13 5.61 -15.93
C TYR A 166 15.20 4.55 -16.23
N GLN A 167 14.81 3.29 -16.39
CA GLN A 167 15.73 2.20 -16.76
C GLN A 167 16.40 2.44 -18.11
N LYS A 168 15.64 2.92 -19.11
CA LYS A 168 16.18 3.25 -20.43
C LYS A 168 17.18 4.40 -20.37
N LYS A 169 16.94 5.42 -19.55
CA LYS A 169 17.86 6.55 -19.36
C LYS A 169 19.16 6.12 -18.67
N SER A 170 19.08 5.37 -17.59
CA SER A 170 20.25 4.82 -16.87
C SER A 170 21.12 3.96 -17.79
N THR A 171 20.51 3.14 -18.65
CA THR A 171 21.25 2.29 -19.60
C THR A 171 21.98 3.12 -20.67
N GLN A 172 21.39 4.23 -21.14
CA GLN A 172 21.99 5.11 -22.15
C GLN A 172 23.12 6.00 -21.61
N GLU A 173 23.04 6.43 -20.35
CA GLU A 173 24.09 7.24 -19.70
C GLU A 173 25.33 6.41 -19.31
N SER A 174 25.15 5.12 -19.00
CA SER A 174 26.27 4.20 -18.74
C SER A 174 27.17 3.94 -19.96
N LEU A 175 26.66 4.16 -21.17
CA LEU A 175 27.41 4.02 -22.41
C LEU A 175 28.17 5.30 -22.81
N THR A 176 27.97 6.42 -22.09
CA THR A 176 28.47 7.74 -22.51
C THR A 176 29.29 8.50 -21.46
N SER A 177 29.52 7.98 -20.25
CA SER A 177 30.17 8.75 -19.16
C SER A 177 31.47 8.14 -18.62
N ASP A 178 32.59 8.74 -19.05
CA ASP A 178 33.96 8.63 -18.48
C ASP A 178 34.33 9.89 -17.65
N ALA A 179 33.35 10.65 -17.14
CA ALA A 179 33.62 11.91 -16.44
C ALA A 179 32.85 12.03 -15.12
N ALA A 180 33.61 12.19 -14.04
CA ALA A 180 33.18 12.33 -12.65
C ALA A 180 32.28 13.56 -12.41
N ASN A 181 31.08 13.34 -11.88
CA ASN A 181 30.29 14.37 -11.20
C ASN A 181 29.38 13.75 -10.13
N ASP A 182 29.85 13.74 -8.88
CA ASP A 182 29.23 13.02 -7.74
C ASP A 182 27.84 13.57 -7.32
N ASN A 183 27.48 14.78 -7.70
CA ASN A 183 26.21 15.41 -7.28
C ASN A 183 24.98 14.98 -8.09
N HIS A 184 25.15 14.42 -9.30
CA HIS A 184 24.03 13.95 -10.12
C HIS A 184 23.49 12.60 -9.61
N ILE A 185 24.40 11.72 -9.20
CA ILE A 185 24.12 10.32 -8.81
C ILE A 185 23.23 10.25 -7.57
N ALA A 186 23.50 11.06 -6.54
CA ALA A 186 22.70 11.07 -5.31
C ALA A 186 21.24 11.53 -5.55
N ALA A 187 21.03 12.47 -6.47
CA ALA A 187 19.70 12.99 -6.81
C ALA A 187 18.85 11.99 -7.61
N GLU A 188 19.49 11.19 -8.46
CA GLU A 188 18.84 10.12 -9.22
C GLU A 188 18.45 8.95 -8.30
N GLY A 189 19.34 8.55 -7.38
CA GLY A 189 19.06 7.52 -6.38
C GLY A 189 17.82 7.81 -5.53
N VAL A 190 17.65 9.05 -5.06
CA VAL A 190 16.45 9.47 -4.28
C VAL A 190 15.15 9.34 -5.10
N THR A 191 15.21 9.57 -6.40
CA THR A 191 14.04 9.47 -7.29
C THR A 191 13.69 8.01 -7.58
N GLU A 192 14.69 7.15 -7.75
CA GLU A 192 14.51 5.71 -7.95
C GLU A 192 13.95 5.03 -6.69
N ASP A 193 14.50 5.32 -5.50
CA ASP A 193 14.00 4.79 -4.23
C ASP A 193 12.55 5.18 -3.98
N SER A 194 12.21 6.45 -4.26
CA SER A 194 10.82 6.94 -4.17
C SER A 194 9.88 6.19 -5.12
N LEU A 195 10.32 5.92 -6.35
CA LEU A 195 9.51 5.22 -7.35
C LEU A 195 9.35 3.73 -7.00
N ASN A 196 10.39 3.08 -6.51
CA ASN A 196 10.35 1.70 -6.04
C ASN A 196 9.44 1.54 -4.81
N ARG A 197 9.51 2.48 -3.86
CA ARG A 197 8.58 2.53 -2.72
C ARG A 197 7.14 2.72 -3.19
N LEU A 198 6.90 3.66 -4.10
CA LEU A 198 5.57 3.92 -4.66
C LEU A 198 5.03 2.70 -5.42
N LYS A 199 5.89 1.98 -6.13
CA LYS A 199 5.56 0.70 -6.76
C LYS A 199 5.17 -0.34 -5.70
N GLY A 200 5.86 -0.39 -4.57
CA GLY A 200 5.50 -1.23 -3.42
C GLY A 200 4.10 -0.90 -2.90
N ALA A 201 3.83 0.39 -2.69
CA ALA A 201 2.55 0.88 -2.18
C ALA A 201 1.37 0.49 -3.07
N VAL A 202 1.45 0.72 -4.39
CA VAL A 202 0.38 0.37 -5.33
C VAL A 202 0.21 -1.14 -5.50
N SER A 203 1.32 -1.89 -5.43
CA SER A 203 1.31 -3.35 -5.66
C SER A 203 0.57 -4.11 -4.56
N PHE A 204 0.49 -3.55 -3.34
CA PHE A 204 -0.33 -4.12 -2.28
C PHE A 204 -1.82 -4.17 -2.67
N GLY A 205 -2.43 -3.01 -2.94
CA GLY A 205 -3.84 -2.93 -3.31
C GLY A 205 -4.13 -3.64 -4.64
N TYR A 206 -3.30 -3.41 -5.65
CA TYR A 206 -3.41 -4.09 -6.95
C TYR A 206 -3.37 -5.62 -6.81
N GLY A 207 -2.42 -6.12 -6.01
CA GLY A 207 -2.27 -7.55 -5.74
C GLY A 207 -3.44 -8.15 -4.98
N LEU A 208 -3.94 -7.46 -3.95
CA LEU A 208 -5.13 -7.88 -3.21
C LEU A 208 -6.36 -8.00 -4.10
N PHE A 209 -6.62 -7.04 -4.99
CA PHE A 209 -7.75 -7.13 -5.92
C PHE A 209 -7.64 -8.35 -6.83
N HIS A 210 -6.50 -8.53 -7.49
CA HIS A 210 -6.25 -9.68 -8.35
C HIS A 210 -6.41 -11.01 -7.62
N LEU A 211 -5.86 -11.11 -6.41
CA LEU A 211 -5.94 -12.31 -5.59
C LEU A 211 -7.39 -12.58 -5.15
N CYS A 212 -8.07 -11.61 -4.53
CA CYS A 212 -9.44 -11.73 -4.05
C CYS A 212 -10.40 -12.13 -5.17
N ILE A 213 -10.31 -11.49 -6.33
CA ILE A 213 -11.19 -11.79 -7.47
C ILE A 213 -10.90 -13.19 -8.04
N SER A 214 -9.65 -13.64 -8.06
CA SER A 214 -9.29 -14.99 -8.51
C SER A 214 -9.82 -16.14 -7.64
N MET A 215 -10.33 -15.81 -6.45
CA MET A 215 -10.88 -16.77 -5.48
C MET A 215 -12.41 -16.76 -5.47
N VAL A 216 -13.05 -15.85 -6.21
CA VAL A 216 -14.51 -15.76 -6.21
C VAL A 216 -15.11 -16.95 -6.96
N PRO A 217 -16.06 -17.68 -6.36
CA PRO A 217 -16.69 -18.83 -6.97
C PRO A 217 -17.29 -18.56 -8.37
N PRO A 218 -17.25 -19.54 -9.31
CA PRO A 218 -17.72 -19.37 -10.69
C PRO A 218 -19.16 -18.87 -10.83
N ASN A 219 -20.05 -19.26 -9.93
CA ASN A 219 -21.44 -18.83 -9.89
C ASN A 219 -21.61 -17.32 -9.60
N LEU A 220 -20.59 -16.66 -9.03
CA LEU A 220 -20.57 -15.24 -8.75
C LEU A 220 -19.80 -14.42 -9.81
N LEU A 221 -19.17 -15.07 -10.79
CA LEU A 221 -18.39 -14.38 -11.83
C LEU A 221 -19.24 -13.43 -12.69
N LYS A 222 -20.54 -13.69 -12.85
CA LYS A 222 -21.44 -12.77 -13.58
C LYS A 222 -21.52 -11.39 -12.92
N ILE A 223 -21.51 -11.33 -11.59
CA ILE A 223 -21.53 -10.08 -10.81
C ILE A 223 -20.18 -9.35 -10.94
N ILE A 224 -19.08 -10.11 -10.95
CA ILE A 224 -17.73 -9.57 -11.12
C ILE A 224 -17.53 -8.99 -12.52
N ASN A 225 -17.97 -9.71 -13.55
CA ASN A 225 -17.89 -9.24 -14.94
C ASN A 225 -18.70 -7.95 -15.15
N LEU A 226 -19.84 -7.81 -14.46
CA LEU A 226 -20.63 -6.57 -14.44
C LEU A 226 -19.87 -5.40 -13.77
N LEU A 227 -19.09 -5.69 -12.73
CA LEU A 227 -18.25 -4.70 -12.05
C LEU A 227 -16.93 -4.44 -12.79
N GLY A 228 -16.49 -5.36 -13.66
CA GLY A 228 -15.34 -5.20 -14.55
C GLY A 228 -13.99 -5.40 -13.86
N PHE A 229 -13.89 -6.34 -12.90
CA PHE A 229 -12.63 -6.68 -12.25
C PHE A 229 -11.95 -7.86 -12.96
N PRO A 230 -10.72 -7.71 -13.48
CA PRO A 230 -9.92 -8.86 -13.84
C PRO A 230 -9.35 -9.51 -12.57
N GLY A 231 -9.43 -10.84 -12.48
CA GLY A 231 -8.81 -11.63 -11.41
C GLY A 231 -7.71 -12.50 -12.00
N ASP A 232 -6.50 -12.36 -11.49
CA ASP A 232 -5.36 -13.20 -11.88
C ASP A 232 -4.57 -13.51 -10.61
N ARG A 233 -4.58 -14.78 -10.22
CA ARG A 233 -3.95 -15.23 -8.99
C ARG A 233 -2.43 -15.03 -8.99
N LEU A 234 -1.77 -15.33 -10.12
CA LEU A 234 -0.32 -15.23 -10.24
C LEU A 234 0.11 -13.76 -10.20
N GLN A 235 -0.61 -12.89 -10.91
CA GLN A 235 -0.40 -11.45 -10.82
C GLN A 235 -0.62 -10.93 -9.40
N GLY A 236 -1.67 -11.42 -8.73
CA GLY A 236 -1.99 -11.08 -7.34
C GLY A 236 -0.84 -11.41 -6.38
N LEU A 237 -0.36 -12.65 -6.42
CA LEU A 237 0.73 -13.13 -5.57
C LEU A 237 2.07 -12.44 -5.88
N SER A 238 2.40 -12.25 -7.16
CA SER A 238 3.62 -11.54 -7.57
C SER A 238 3.64 -10.09 -7.07
N SER A 239 2.50 -9.39 -7.18
CA SER A 239 2.38 -7.99 -6.72
C SER A 239 2.46 -7.89 -5.19
N LEU A 240 1.85 -8.82 -4.45
CA LEU A 240 1.95 -8.87 -3.00
C LEU A 240 3.38 -9.21 -2.53
N MET A 241 4.07 -10.11 -3.23
CA MET A 241 5.48 -10.43 -2.94
C MET A 241 6.38 -9.21 -3.21
N TYR A 242 6.15 -8.47 -4.29
CA TYR A 242 6.88 -7.22 -4.51
C TYR A 242 6.62 -6.22 -3.38
N ALA A 243 5.36 -6.03 -2.99
CA ALA A 243 4.99 -5.12 -1.92
C ALA A 243 5.62 -5.51 -0.58
N SER A 244 5.68 -6.80 -0.24
CA SER A 244 6.23 -7.30 1.05
C SER A 244 7.74 -7.10 1.21
N GLU A 245 8.46 -6.90 0.10
CA GLU A 245 9.90 -6.62 0.06
C GLU A 245 10.22 -5.13 -0.12
N SER A 246 9.21 -4.29 -0.28
CA SER A 246 9.39 -2.85 -0.40
C SER A 246 9.64 -2.17 0.96
N LYS A 247 10.08 -0.91 0.92
CA LYS A 247 10.19 -0.01 2.08
C LYS A 247 8.91 0.81 2.31
N ASP A 248 7.77 0.39 1.76
CA ASP A 248 6.50 1.07 1.98
C ASP A 248 5.84 0.61 3.27
N MET A 249 5.05 1.49 3.91
CA MET A 249 4.32 1.18 5.13
C MET A 249 3.37 -0.02 5.00
N LYS A 250 2.96 -0.38 3.78
CA LYS A 250 2.09 -1.54 3.50
C LYS A 250 2.86 -2.86 3.36
N ALA A 251 4.18 -2.86 3.28
CA ALA A 251 4.98 -4.07 3.13
C ALA A 251 4.72 -5.13 4.23
N PRO A 252 4.58 -4.75 5.51
CA PRO A 252 4.20 -5.69 6.56
C PRO A 252 2.80 -6.29 6.35
N LEU A 253 1.84 -5.48 5.86
CA LEU A 253 0.48 -5.94 5.57
C LEU A 253 0.45 -6.92 4.39
N ALA A 254 1.27 -6.68 3.37
CA ALA A 254 1.44 -7.61 2.25
C ALA A 254 2.00 -8.96 2.72
N THR A 255 2.96 -8.94 3.66
CA THR A 255 3.49 -10.15 4.30
C THR A 255 2.39 -10.93 5.01
N LEU A 256 1.55 -10.26 5.80
CA LEU A 256 0.42 -10.90 6.49
C LEU A 256 -0.63 -11.44 5.50
N ALA A 257 -0.89 -10.72 4.40
CA ALA A 257 -1.81 -11.18 3.36
C ALA A 257 -1.31 -12.48 2.69
N LEU A 258 0.00 -12.57 2.40
CA LEU A 258 0.61 -13.80 1.88
C LEU A 258 0.52 -14.94 2.90
N LEU A 259 0.90 -14.71 4.16
CA LEU A 259 0.78 -15.72 5.22
C LEU A 259 -0.66 -16.22 5.36
N TRP A 260 -1.64 -15.31 5.31
CA TRP A 260 -3.05 -15.65 5.33
C TRP A 260 -3.47 -16.48 4.11
N TYR A 261 -3.02 -16.09 2.92
CA TYR A 261 -3.30 -16.85 1.70
C TYR A 261 -2.76 -18.29 1.78
N HIS A 262 -1.49 -18.46 2.14
CA HIS A 262 -0.85 -19.77 2.16
C HIS A 262 -1.36 -20.68 3.29
N THR A 263 -1.76 -20.11 4.44
CA THR A 263 -2.13 -20.90 5.64
C THR A 263 -3.65 -20.96 5.90
N VAL A 264 -4.44 -20.12 5.26
CA VAL A 264 -5.90 -20.08 5.47
C VAL A 264 -6.64 -20.33 4.16
N VAL A 265 -6.40 -19.52 3.13
CA VAL A 265 -7.14 -19.60 1.87
C VAL A 265 -6.90 -20.93 1.17
N ARG A 266 -5.63 -21.26 0.87
CA ARG A 266 -5.31 -22.44 0.07
C ARG A 266 -5.89 -23.72 0.70
N PRO A 267 -5.73 -23.96 2.02
CA PRO A 267 -6.37 -25.10 2.67
C PRO A 267 -7.90 -25.02 2.69
N PHE A 268 -8.48 -23.83 2.92
CA PHE A 268 -9.94 -23.68 3.04
C PHE A 268 -10.67 -23.93 1.71
N PHE A 269 -10.12 -23.42 0.60
CA PHE A 269 -10.69 -23.62 -0.73
C PHE A 269 -10.15 -24.86 -1.45
N ALA A 270 -9.29 -25.65 -0.80
CA ALA A 270 -8.59 -26.80 -1.39
C ALA A 270 -7.96 -26.46 -2.76
N LEU A 271 -7.31 -25.30 -2.86
CA LEU A 271 -6.77 -24.79 -4.14
C LEU A 271 -5.71 -25.71 -4.75
N ASP A 272 -5.03 -26.50 -3.90
CA ASP A 272 -4.03 -27.51 -4.28
C ASP A 272 -4.56 -28.94 -4.09
N GLY A 273 -5.88 -29.12 -4.00
CA GLY A 273 -6.49 -30.38 -3.60
C GLY A 273 -6.13 -30.73 -2.15
N SER A 274 -5.61 -31.95 -1.93
CA SER A 274 -5.16 -32.42 -0.61
C SER A 274 -3.69 -32.09 -0.29
N ASP A 275 -2.92 -31.56 -1.25
CA ASP A 275 -1.49 -31.30 -1.07
C ASP A 275 -1.20 -29.86 -0.62
N ASN A 276 -1.27 -29.66 0.69
CA ASN A 276 -0.95 -28.36 1.31
C ASN A 276 0.57 -28.09 1.42
N LYS A 277 1.45 -29.01 0.99
CA LYS A 277 2.90 -28.92 1.26
C LYS A 277 3.54 -27.70 0.60
N ALA A 278 3.13 -27.36 -0.62
CA ALA A 278 3.69 -26.22 -1.33
C ALA A 278 3.35 -24.90 -0.62
N GLY A 279 2.08 -24.69 -0.24
CA GLY A 279 1.68 -23.50 0.51
C GLY A 279 2.32 -23.41 1.89
N LEU A 280 2.44 -24.54 2.58
CA LEU A 280 3.11 -24.60 3.87
C LEU A 280 4.60 -24.24 3.76
N LYS A 281 5.29 -24.70 2.72
CA LYS A 281 6.69 -24.35 2.46
C LYS A 281 6.86 -22.84 2.25
N GLU A 282 6.06 -22.23 1.39
CA GLU A 282 6.11 -20.79 1.14
C GLU A 282 5.82 -19.98 2.41
N ALA A 283 4.84 -20.39 3.21
CA ALA A 283 4.53 -19.72 4.48
C ALA A 283 5.71 -19.78 5.47
N LYS A 284 6.41 -20.91 5.55
CA LYS A 284 7.60 -21.08 6.40
C LYS A 284 8.75 -20.17 5.94
N GLU A 285 8.99 -20.10 4.64
CA GLU A 285 10.05 -19.24 4.07
C GLU A 285 9.78 -17.75 4.37
N ILE A 286 8.53 -17.31 4.21
CA ILE A 286 8.11 -15.95 4.56
C ILE A 286 8.34 -15.68 6.06
N LEU A 287 7.91 -16.59 6.92
CA LEU A 287 8.04 -16.42 8.37
C LEU A 287 9.52 -16.38 8.78
N ALA A 288 10.34 -17.31 8.32
CA ALA A 288 11.77 -17.35 8.62
C ALA A 288 12.50 -16.07 8.19
N LYS A 289 12.12 -15.48 7.05
CA LYS A 289 12.72 -14.24 6.55
C LYS A 289 12.35 -13.01 7.38
N LYS A 290 11.13 -12.97 7.94
CA LYS A 290 10.57 -11.77 8.57
C LYS A 290 10.49 -11.86 10.10
N GLU A 291 10.67 -13.03 10.70
CA GLU A 291 10.51 -13.27 12.16
C GLU A 291 11.35 -12.32 13.02
N SER A 292 12.59 -12.02 12.63
CA SER A 292 13.47 -11.10 13.37
C SER A 292 12.96 -9.67 13.44
N ALA A 293 12.15 -9.24 12.47
CA ALA A 293 11.54 -7.91 12.45
C ALA A 293 10.26 -7.83 13.30
N TYR A 294 9.67 -8.97 13.68
CA TYR A 294 8.40 -9.04 14.39
C TYR A 294 8.45 -9.91 15.66
N PRO A 295 9.44 -9.75 16.56
CA PRO A 295 9.64 -10.64 17.70
C PRO A 295 8.48 -10.61 18.70
N ASN A 296 7.75 -9.49 18.78
CA ASN A 296 6.64 -9.30 19.71
C ASN A 296 5.28 -9.39 19.04
N SER A 297 5.22 -9.68 17.74
CA SER A 297 3.96 -9.64 16.99
C SER A 297 3.06 -10.81 17.32
N SER A 298 1.87 -10.51 17.85
CA SER A 298 0.83 -11.52 18.10
C SER A 298 0.36 -12.19 16.80
N LEU A 299 0.32 -11.44 15.69
CA LEU A 299 -0.07 -11.94 14.37
C LEU A 299 0.95 -12.92 13.80
N PHE A 300 2.26 -12.63 13.92
CA PHE A 300 3.30 -13.59 13.49
C PHE A 300 3.28 -14.86 14.35
N MET A 301 3.08 -14.71 15.67
CA MET A 301 2.93 -15.87 16.56
C MET A 301 1.72 -16.73 16.18
N PHE A 302 0.58 -16.10 15.83
CA PHE A 302 -0.58 -16.82 15.31
C PHE A 302 -0.24 -17.62 14.04
N PHE A 303 0.43 -17.01 13.06
CA PHE A 303 0.80 -17.71 11.83
C PHE A 303 1.82 -18.83 12.06
N LYS A 304 2.75 -18.68 13.01
CA LYS A 304 3.65 -19.75 13.45
C LYS A 304 2.88 -20.96 13.97
N GLY A 305 1.93 -20.74 14.88
CA GLY A 305 1.06 -21.82 15.37
C GLY A 305 0.16 -22.40 14.28
N ARG A 306 -0.30 -21.57 13.33
CA ARG A 306 -1.12 -22.02 12.19
C ARG A 306 -0.36 -22.96 11.26
N ILE A 307 0.92 -22.65 10.97
CA ILE A 307 1.83 -23.50 10.20
C ILE A 307 2.02 -24.84 10.91
N GLN A 308 2.33 -24.84 12.20
CA GLN A 308 2.50 -26.06 13.00
C GLN A 308 1.25 -26.95 13.01
N ARG A 309 0.05 -26.36 12.95
CA ARG A 309 -1.20 -27.10 12.86
C ARG A 309 -1.46 -27.74 11.50
N LEU A 310 -0.85 -27.21 10.44
CA LEU A 310 -1.02 -27.70 9.06
C LEU A 310 0.04 -28.73 8.66
N GLU A 311 1.10 -28.86 9.46
CA GLU A 311 2.08 -29.96 9.42
C GLU A 311 1.46 -31.29 9.83
#